data_AF-A0A1Y1KRW8-F1
#
_entry.id   AF-A0A1Y1KRW8-F1
#
_cell.length_a   1.000
_cell.length_b   1.000
_cell.length_c   1.000
_cell.angle_alpha   90.00
_cell.angle_beta   90.00
_cell.angle_gamma   90.00
#
_symmetry.space_group_name_H-M   'P 1'
#
loop_
_entity.id
_entity.type
_entity.pdbx_description
1 polymer ?
#
loop_
_entity_poly.entity_id
_entity_poly.type
_entity_poly.pdbx_seq_one_letter_code
_entity_poly.pdbx_strand_id
1 'polypeptide(L)'
;MPAGILQGVFFNNDRPRYMNYGAIGFIIAHEIVHRFDDVEDWPPSKEEIFITKAQCMIDEYGNHSVPELGSNLTDFWSQGENIVGNGGIRNAYLAYNEWVRRNGKEPLLPGLNYTDRQLFWISAANVWCEKLV
;
A
#
# COMPACT_ATOMS: atom_id res chain seq x y z
N MET A 1 8.21 -13.66 0.00
CA MET A 1 6.77 -13.92 0.25
C MET A 1 6.54 -15.39 0.55
N PRO A 2 6.10 -15.75 1.77
CA PRO A 2 5.74 -17.13 2.13
C PRO A 2 4.55 -17.65 1.31
N ALA A 3 4.47 -18.95 1.06
CA ALA A 3 3.37 -19.52 0.28
C ALA A 3 1.98 -19.25 0.89
N GLY A 4 1.88 -19.12 2.21
CA GLY A 4 0.62 -18.90 2.93
C GLY A 4 -0.09 -17.57 2.62
N ILE A 5 0.62 -16.55 2.12
CA ILE A 5 -0.02 -15.27 1.72
C ILE A 5 -0.46 -15.29 0.25
N LEU A 6 -0.03 -16.25 -0.56
CA LEU A 6 -0.30 -16.32 -1.99
C LEU A 6 -1.65 -17.00 -2.30
N GLN A 7 -2.70 -16.61 -1.57
CA GLN A 7 -4.03 -17.21 -1.67
C GLN A 7 -5.16 -16.21 -1.37
N GLY A 8 -6.40 -16.60 -1.67
CA GLY A 8 -7.61 -15.87 -1.29
C GLY A 8 -7.65 -14.45 -1.85
N VAL A 9 -7.87 -13.47 -0.97
CA VAL A 9 -7.98 -12.05 -1.33
C VAL A 9 -6.63 -11.41 -1.70
N PHE A 10 -5.51 -12.04 -1.32
CA PHE A 10 -4.17 -11.52 -1.61
C PHE A 10 -3.71 -11.86 -3.02
N PHE A 11 -3.87 -13.11 -3.45
CA PHE A 11 -3.49 -13.54 -4.79
C PHE A 11 -4.35 -14.69 -5.31
N ASN A 12 -4.70 -14.60 -6.60
CA ASN A 12 -5.22 -15.70 -7.40
C ASN A 12 -4.84 -15.46 -8.87
N ASN A 13 -4.37 -16.48 -9.58
CA ASN A 13 -4.01 -16.31 -11.00
C ASN A 13 -5.24 -16.09 -11.92
N ASP A 14 -6.41 -16.57 -11.50
CA ASP A 14 -7.64 -16.54 -12.31
C ASP A 14 -8.47 -15.27 -12.11
N ARG A 15 -8.00 -14.33 -11.28
CA ARG A 15 -8.66 -13.03 -11.09
C ARG A 15 -7.91 -11.91 -11.83
N PRO A 16 -8.61 -10.81 -12.16
CA PRO A 16 -8.01 -9.70 -12.88
C PRO A 16 -6.78 -9.11 -12.19
N ARG A 17 -5.83 -8.63 -12.99
CA ARG A 17 -4.57 -8.06 -12.50
C ARG A 17 -4.80 -6.82 -11.64
N TYR A 18 -5.78 -5.96 -11.93
CA TYR A 18 -6.06 -4.81 -11.03
C TYR A 18 -6.26 -5.22 -9.57
N MET A 19 -6.87 -6.38 -9.30
CA MET A 19 -7.03 -6.89 -7.94
C MET A 19 -5.72 -7.45 -7.37
N ASN A 20 -4.98 -8.22 -8.18
CA ASN A 20 -3.69 -8.77 -7.76
C ASN A 20 -2.66 -7.67 -7.46
N TYR A 21 -2.58 -6.63 -8.28
CA TYR A 21 -1.70 -5.49 -8.03
C TYR A 21 -2.14 -4.68 -6.81
N GLY A 22 -3.44 -4.49 -6.60
CA GLY A 22 -3.96 -3.80 -5.42
C GLY A 22 -3.73 -4.55 -4.11
N ALA A 23 -3.74 -5.89 -4.15
CA ALA A 23 -3.53 -6.74 -2.98
C ALA A 23 -2.07 -7.21 -2.84
N ILE A 24 -1.70 -8.38 -3.36
CA ILE A 24 -0.32 -8.89 -3.22
C ILE A 24 0.73 -7.96 -3.83
N GLY A 25 0.40 -7.23 -4.90
CA GLY A 25 1.31 -6.25 -5.50
C GLY A 25 1.63 -5.11 -4.54
N PHE A 26 0.65 -4.67 -3.75
CA PHE A 26 0.88 -3.72 -2.67
C PHE A 26 1.80 -4.29 -1.59
N ILE A 27 1.53 -5.50 -1.08
CA ILE A 27 2.38 -6.10 -0.04
C ILE A 27 3.82 -6.29 -0.56
N ILE A 28 4.01 -6.79 -1.79
CA ILE A 28 5.35 -6.92 -2.38
C ILE A 28 6.05 -5.56 -2.45
N ALA A 29 5.35 -4.52 -2.89
CA ALA A 29 5.93 -3.19 -2.98
C ALA A 29 6.22 -2.58 -1.60
N HIS A 30 5.39 -2.85 -0.60
CA HIS A 30 5.61 -2.49 0.80
C HIS A 30 6.90 -3.13 1.33
N GLU A 31 7.08 -4.43 1.19
CA GLU A 31 8.33 -5.12 1.58
C GLU A 31 9.58 -4.59 0.86
N ILE A 32 9.45 -4.12 -0.39
CA ILE A 32 10.56 -3.48 -1.11
C ILE A 32 10.88 -2.11 -0.51
N VAL A 33 9.86 -1.34 -0.12
CA VAL A 33 10.04 0.02 0.44
C VAL A 33 10.66 -0.01 1.84
N HIS A 34 10.47 -1.09 2.62
CA HIS A 34 11.20 -1.30 3.88
C HIS A 34 12.72 -1.27 3.75
N ARG A 35 13.27 -1.44 2.53
CA ARG A 35 14.71 -1.31 2.32
C ARG A 35 15.19 0.16 2.32
N PHE A 36 14.28 1.13 2.43
CA PHE A 36 14.54 2.56 2.23
C PHE A 36 13.84 3.46 3.26
N ASP A 37 13.30 2.90 4.33
CA ASP A 37 12.53 3.61 5.36
C ASP A 37 13.38 4.09 6.53
N ASP A 38 14.68 3.79 6.55
CA ASP A 38 15.65 4.31 7.51
C ASP A 38 16.50 5.45 6.90
N VAL A 39 16.84 6.43 7.74
CA VAL A 39 17.76 7.51 7.39
C VAL A 39 19.17 7.01 7.07
N GLU A 40 19.60 5.92 7.71
CA GLU A 40 20.92 5.31 7.50
C GLU A 40 21.10 4.73 6.08
N ASP A 41 20.00 4.48 5.37
CA ASP A 41 20.01 3.98 3.99
C ASP A 41 20.33 5.06 2.96
N TRP A 42 20.38 6.32 3.39
CA TRP A 42 20.59 7.46 2.51
C TRP A 42 21.95 8.12 2.74
N PRO A 43 22.61 8.62 1.67
CA PRO A 43 23.83 9.40 1.83
C PRO A 43 23.54 10.68 2.64
N PRO A 44 24.50 11.20 3.42
CA PRO A 44 24.28 12.38 4.28
C PRO A 44 23.71 13.60 3.55
N SER A 45 23.97 13.74 2.25
CA SER A 45 23.43 14.82 1.41
C SER A 45 21.92 14.72 1.12
N LYS A 46 21.27 13.61 1.52
CA LYS A 46 19.85 13.32 1.32
C LYS A 46 19.07 13.12 2.61
N GLU A 47 19.77 13.03 3.74
CA GLU A 47 19.19 12.87 5.08
C GLU A 47 18.12 13.94 5.38
N GLU A 48 18.44 15.22 5.21
CA GLU A 48 17.49 16.31 5.48
C GLU A 48 16.22 16.23 4.61
N ILE A 49 16.36 15.79 3.35
CA ILE A 49 15.23 15.61 2.43
C ILE A 49 14.35 14.44 2.89
N PHE A 50 14.97 13.35 3.34
CA PHE A 50 14.25 12.19 3.87
C PHE A 50 13.48 12.58 5.13
N ILE A 51 14.16 13.18 6.13
CA ILE A 51 13.55 13.62 7.39
C ILE A 51 12.38 14.57 7.13
N THR A 52 12.54 15.54 6.23
CA THR A 52 11.45 16.49 5.88
C THR A 52 10.23 15.76 5.31
N LYS A 53 10.43 14.74 4.47
CA LYS A 53 9.33 13.96 3.89
C LYS A 53 8.68 13.04 4.91
N ALA A 54 9.47 12.41 5.77
CA ALA A 54 8.98 11.59 6.87
C ALA A 54 8.13 12.41 7.85
N GLN A 55 8.55 13.64 8.16
CA GLN A 55 7.82 14.54 9.05
C GLN A 55 6.40 14.84 8.53
N CYS A 56 6.22 15.00 7.22
CA CYS A 56 4.89 15.20 6.65
C CYS A 56 3.92 14.04 6.94
N MET A 57 4.43 12.79 6.93
CA MET A 57 3.63 11.62 7.28
C MET A 57 3.36 11.57 8.78
N ILE A 58 4.37 11.91 9.61
CA ILE A 58 4.21 11.99 11.07
C ILE A 58 3.10 12.97 11.43
N ASP A 59 3.09 14.15 10.82
CA ASP A 59 2.10 15.20 11.09
C ASP A 59 0.69 14.78 10.65
N GLU A 60 0.56 14.10 9.50
CA GLU A 60 -0.71 13.59 9.00
C GLU A 60 -1.27 12.51 9.94
N TYR A 61 -0.53 11.43 10.16
CA TYR A 61 -0.99 10.28 10.94
C TYR A 61 -1.08 10.58 12.44
N GLY A 62 -0.17 11.40 12.98
CA GLY A 62 -0.20 11.80 14.39
C GLY A 62 -1.41 12.66 14.78
N ASN A 63 -2.07 13.30 13.80
CA ASN A 63 -3.30 14.06 13.99
C ASN A 63 -4.57 13.23 13.77
N HIS A 64 -4.45 11.94 13.43
CA HIS A 64 -5.57 11.02 13.34
C HIS A 64 -5.84 10.35 14.69
N SER A 65 -7.10 10.41 15.15
CA SER A 65 -7.58 9.72 16.33
C SER A 65 -8.53 8.59 15.94
N VAL A 66 -8.39 7.45 16.61
CA VAL A 66 -9.30 6.32 16.48
C VAL A 66 -10.15 6.27 17.74
N PRO A 67 -11.46 6.62 17.68
CA PRO A 67 -12.32 6.71 18.85
C PRO A 67 -12.31 5.46 19.73
N GLU A 68 -12.23 4.29 19.11
CA GLU A 68 -12.19 2.98 19.74
C GLU A 68 -10.91 2.73 20.57
N LEU A 69 -9.80 3.40 20.22
CA LEU A 69 -8.53 3.30 20.95
C LEU A 69 -8.37 4.37 22.03
N GLY A 70 -9.17 5.44 21.99
CA GLY A 70 -9.12 6.53 22.97
C GLY A 70 -7.83 7.37 22.93
N SER A 71 -6.99 7.20 21.90
CA SER A 71 -5.73 7.92 21.71
C SER A 71 -5.47 8.27 20.24
N ASN A 72 -4.54 9.20 20.00
CA ASN A 72 -4.04 9.49 18.66
C ASN A 72 -3.08 8.39 18.20
N LEU A 73 -2.93 8.24 16.88
CA LEU A 73 -1.94 7.38 16.23
C LEU A 73 -0.55 8.04 16.30
N THR A 74 -0.05 8.30 17.50
CA THR A 74 1.26 8.97 17.74
C THR A 74 2.41 7.99 17.94
N ASP A 75 2.19 6.68 17.80
CA ASP A 75 3.22 5.69 18.06
C ASP A 75 4.31 5.72 16.96
N PHE A 76 5.56 5.96 17.38
CA PHE A 76 6.74 6.04 16.51
C PHE A 76 6.89 4.83 15.57
N TRP A 77 6.54 3.64 16.06
CA TRP A 77 6.57 2.39 15.27
C TRP A 77 5.60 2.40 14.08
N SER A 78 4.46 3.07 14.21
CA SER A 78 3.50 3.17 13.10
C SER A 78 4.01 4.06 11.96
N GLN A 79 4.97 4.95 12.22
CA GLN A 79 5.40 5.96 11.25
C GLN A 79 6.26 5.37 10.12
N GLY A 80 7.12 4.41 10.42
CA GLY A 80 7.84 3.64 9.40
C GLY A 80 6.85 2.90 8.49
N GLU A 81 5.91 2.17 9.09
CA GLU A 81 4.86 1.44 8.37
C GLU A 81 3.96 2.36 7.52
N ASN A 82 3.68 3.58 7.99
CA ASN A 82 2.92 4.57 7.22
C ASN A 82 3.69 5.02 5.96
N ILE A 83 4.99 5.31 6.09
CA ILE A 83 5.86 5.69 4.96
C ILE A 83 5.91 4.54 3.94
N VAL A 84 6.13 3.33 4.43
CA VAL A 84 6.26 2.12 3.61
C VAL A 84 4.94 1.76 2.96
N GLY A 85 3.83 1.85 3.68
CA GLY A 85 2.47 1.67 3.16
C GLY A 85 2.16 2.63 2.01
N ASN A 86 2.40 3.93 2.20
CA ASN A 86 2.19 4.95 1.17
C ASN A 86 3.10 4.76 -0.05
N GLY A 87 4.38 4.47 0.18
CA GLY A 87 5.34 4.19 -0.90
C GLY A 87 4.97 2.91 -1.67
N GLY A 88 4.63 1.85 -0.95
CA GLY A 88 4.25 0.54 -1.49
C GLY A 88 3.02 0.64 -2.39
N ILE A 89 1.94 1.24 -1.91
CA ILE A 89 0.69 1.31 -2.68
C ILE A 89 0.86 2.17 -3.94
N ARG A 90 1.64 3.26 -3.85
CA ARG A 90 1.99 4.09 -5.01
C ARG A 90 2.77 3.29 -6.04
N ASN A 91 3.78 2.54 -5.63
CA ASN A 91 4.59 1.71 -6.53
C ASN A 91 3.76 0.59 -7.16
N ALA A 92 2.88 -0.06 -6.40
CA ALA A 92 1.97 -1.09 -6.93
C ALA A 92 1.00 -0.53 -7.97
N TYR A 93 0.46 0.67 -7.74
CA TYR A 93 -0.42 1.35 -8.70
C TYR A 93 0.31 1.75 -9.98
N LEU A 94 1.54 2.26 -9.87
CA LEU A 94 2.38 2.55 -11.04
C LEU A 94 2.71 1.28 -11.83
N ALA A 95 3.03 0.18 -11.14
CA ALA A 95 3.29 -1.11 -11.77
C ALA A 95 2.06 -1.65 -12.50
N TYR A 96 0.87 -1.49 -11.92
CA TYR A 96 -0.39 -1.83 -12.59
C TYR A 96 -0.63 -0.99 -13.85
N ASN A 97 -0.43 0.33 -13.77
CA ASN A 97 -0.59 1.21 -14.92
C ASN A 97 0.40 0.87 -16.05
N GLU A 98 1.63 0.51 -15.71
CA GLU A 98 2.62 0.04 -16.69
C GLU A 98 2.21 -1.30 -17.31
N TRP A 99 1.65 -2.21 -16.50
CA TRP A 99 1.10 -3.45 -17.02
C TRP A 99 -0.04 -3.20 -18.00
N VAL A 100 -0.97 -2.29 -17.71
CA VAL A 100 -2.06 -1.89 -18.63
C VAL A 100 -1.50 -1.25 -19.90
N ARG A 101 -0.47 -0.40 -19.78
CA ARG A 101 0.19 0.22 -20.94
C ARG A 101 0.78 -0.83 -21.89
N ARG A 102 1.31 -1.92 -21.36
CA ARG A 102 1.96 -3.00 -22.13
C ARG A 102 0.99 -4.05 -22.67
N ASN A 103 -0.11 -4.32 -21.96
CA ASN A 103 -0.98 -5.46 -22.24
C ASN A 103 -2.42 -5.06 -22.63
N GLY A 104 -2.78 -3.79 -22.48
CA GLY A 104 -4.16 -3.32 -22.61
C GLY A 104 -4.96 -3.47 -21.31
N LYS A 105 -6.21 -3.00 -21.35
CA LYS A 105 -7.13 -3.11 -20.20
C LYS A 105 -7.76 -4.50 -20.16
N GLU A 106 -7.97 -4.99 -18.95
CA GLU A 106 -8.71 -6.23 -18.70
C GLU A 106 -10.23 -6.00 -18.70
N PRO A 107 -11.03 -7.05 -18.91
CA PRO A 107 -12.47 -7.01 -18.65
C PRO A 107 -12.79 -6.61 -17.20
N LEU A 108 -13.88 -5.87 -17.05
CA LEU A 108 -14.42 -5.51 -15.73
C LEU A 108 -15.17 -6.69 -15.11
N LEU A 109 -15.29 -6.66 -13.78
CA LEU A 109 -16.08 -7.66 -13.06
C LEU A 109 -17.58 -7.52 -13.38
N PRO A 110 -18.28 -8.63 -13.67
CA PRO A 110 -19.71 -8.59 -13.88
C PRO A 110 -20.43 -8.18 -12.59
N GLY A 111 -21.49 -7.37 -12.73
CA GLY A 111 -22.31 -6.93 -11.59
C GLY A 111 -21.72 -5.79 -10.75
N LEU A 112 -20.54 -5.28 -11.09
CA LEU A 112 -19.92 -4.13 -10.43
C LEU A 112 -19.73 -2.97 -11.41
N ASN A 113 -20.23 -1.79 -11.05
CA ASN A 113 -20.07 -0.58 -11.87
C ASN A 113 -18.84 0.23 -11.44
N TYR A 114 -17.67 -0.42 -11.47
CA TYR A 114 -16.38 0.19 -11.15
C TYR A 114 -15.40 -0.01 -12.28
N THR A 115 -14.58 1.01 -12.51
CA THR A 115 -13.41 0.90 -13.40
C THR A 115 -12.36 -0.03 -12.82
N ASP A 116 -11.49 -0.54 -13.68
CA ASP A 116 -10.29 -1.30 -13.33
C ASP A 116 -9.42 -0.56 -12.28
N ARG A 117 -9.25 0.75 -12.43
CA ARG A 117 -8.52 1.59 -11.46
C ARG A 117 -9.24 1.71 -10.12
N GLN A 118 -10.57 1.81 -10.10
CA GLN A 118 -11.32 1.82 -8.84
C GLN A 118 -11.24 0.45 -8.15
N LEU A 119 -11.31 -0.64 -8.92
CA LEU A 119 -11.20 -1.99 -8.39
C LEU A 119 -9.80 -2.30 -7.85
N PHE A 120 -8.75 -1.67 -8.36
CA PHE A 120 -7.43 -1.68 -7.72
C PHE A 120 -7.51 -1.16 -6.29
N TRP A 121 -8.09 0.03 -6.08
CA TRP A 121 -8.18 0.65 -4.74
C TRP A 121 -9.13 -0.10 -3.80
N ILE A 122 -10.25 -0.60 -4.32
CA ILE A 122 -11.16 -1.46 -3.54
C ILE A 122 -10.44 -2.74 -3.11
N SER A 123 -9.68 -3.37 -4.01
CA SER A 123 -8.91 -4.57 -3.66
C SER A 123 -7.80 -4.29 -2.65
N ALA A 124 -7.16 -3.12 -2.74
CA ALA A 124 -6.14 -2.68 -1.78
C ALA A 124 -6.74 -2.39 -0.40
N ALA A 125 -7.95 -1.84 -0.32
CA ALA A 125 -8.63 -1.63 0.95
C ALA A 125 -9.12 -2.96 1.57
N ASN A 126 -9.63 -3.88 0.75
CA ASN A 126 -10.20 -5.13 1.22
C ASN A 126 -9.23 -6.05 1.97
N VAL A 127 -7.91 -5.92 1.77
CA VAL A 127 -6.94 -6.72 2.53
C VAL A 127 -6.83 -6.30 4.00
N TRP A 128 -7.32 -5.10 4.33
CA TRP A 128 -7.33 -4.52 5.67
C TRP A 128 -8.71 -4.53 6.32
N CYS A 129 -9.69 -5.21 5.71
CA CYS A 129 -11.02 -5.36 6.30
C CYS A 129 -10.93 -6.24 7.55
N GLU A 130 -10.88 -5.59 8.70
CA GLU A 130 -10.91 -6.22 10.02
C GLU A 130 -11.85 -5.43 10.95
N LYS A 131 -12.35 -6.09 12.00
CA LYS A 131 -13.11 -5.44 13.06
C LYS A 131 -12.20 -5.27 14.28
N LEU A 132 -12.13 -4.04 14.80
CA LEU A 132 -11.52 -3.78 16.11
C LEU A 132 -12.31 -4.56 17.18
N VAL A 133 -11.62 -5.49 17.86
CA VAL A 133 -12.20 -6.36 18.90
C VAL A 133 -12.23 -5.63 20.24
#